data_AF-A0A0J6WKI5-F1
#
_entry.id   AF-A0A0J6WKI5-F1
#
_cell.length_a   1.000
_cell.length_b   1.000
_cell.length_c   1.000
_cell.angle_alpha   90.00
_cell.angle_beta   90.00
_cell.angle_gamma   90.00
#
_symmetry.space_group_name_H-M   'P 1'
#
loop_
_entity.id
_entity.type
_entity.pdbx_description
1 polymer ?
#
loop_
_entity_poly.entity_id
_entity_poly.type
_entity_poly.pdbx_seq_one_letter_code
_entity_poly.pdbx_strand_id
1 'polypeptide(L)'
;MGNIVFNPDALRRGADKLMTLAAQLRSDPSARDAVVADVVAELRELAADRVSATQVALGNAADTFEVNTAVTPESIEDFAQRLRSVADNQDAAIASAHARFTF
;
A
#
# COMPACT_ATOMS: atom_id res chain seq x y z
N MET A 1 -20.80 12.95 -12.40
CA MET A 1 -19.33 12.98 -12.58
C MET A 1 -18.73 12.14 -11.47
N GLY A 2 -18.05 11.05 -11.83
CA GLY A 2 -17.55 10.08 -10.85
C GLY A 2 -16.53 10.73 -9.95
N ASN A 3 -16.86 10.86 -8.67
CA ASN A 3 -15.93 11.30 -7.64
C ASN A 3 -14.91 10.16 -7.52
N ILE A 4 -13.71 10.33 -8.08
CA ILE A 4 -12.62 9.37 -7.93
C ILE A 4 -12.12 9.54 -6.49
N VAL A 5 -12.84 8.88 -5.57
CA VAL A 5 -12.58 8.97 -4.13
C VAL A 5 -11.38 8.09 -3.85
N PHE A 6 -10.29 8.74 -3.49
CA PHE A 6 -9.19 8.10 -2.78
C PHE A 6 -9.76 7.17 -1.70
N ASN A 7 -9.51 5.86 -1.80
CA ASN A 7 -10.19 4.87 -0.98
C ASN A 7 -9.27 4.40 0.18
N PRO A 8 -9.30 5.07 1.36
CA PRO A 8 -8.42 4.73 2.48
C PRO A 8 -8.59 3.27 2.94
N ASP A 9 -9.78 2.70 2.77
CA ASP A 9 -10.04 1.28 3.05
C ASP A 9 -9.27 0.32 2.13
N ALA A 10 -9.04 0.69 0.87
CA ALA A 10 -8.22 -0.11 -0.03
C ALA A 10 -6.76 -0.11 0.43
N LEU A 11 -6.24 1.05 0.86
CA LEU A 11 -4.88 1.17 1.39
C LEU A 11 -4.70 0.40 2.70
N ARG A 12 -5.67 0.47 3.62
CA ARG A 12 -5.64 -0.34 4.86
C ARG A 12 -5.66 -1.83 4.56
N ARG A 13 -6.50 -2.29 3.62
CA ARG A 13 -6.53 -3.70 3.19
C ARG A 13 -5.22 -4.15 2.56
N GLY A 14 -4.64 -3.33 1.68
CA GLY A 14 -3.33 -3.58 1.11
C GLY A 14 -2.25 -3.70 2.17
N ALA A 15 -2.23 -2.80 3.16
CA ALA A 15 -1.28 -2.85 4.27
C ALA A 15 -1.41 -4.14 5.10
N ASP A 16 -2.63 -4.57 5.40
CA ASP A 16 -2.87 -5.80 6.15
C ASP A 16 -2.41 -7.05 5.38
N LYS A 17 -2.64 -7.06 4.06
CA LYS A 17 -2.16 -8.13 3.18
C LYS A 17 -0.63 -8.14 3.09
N LEU A 18 0.01 -6.98 3.00
CA LEU A 18 1.48 -6.85 3.06
C LEU A 18 2.04 -7.40 4.38
N MET A 19 1.42 -7.12 5.54
CA MET A 19 1.86 -7.70 6.82
C MET A 19 1.72 -9.23 6.84
N THR A 20 0.65 -9.76 6.27
CA THR A 20 0.43 -11.21 6.16
C THR A 20 1.51 -11.86 5.28
N LEU A 21 1.82 -11.25 4.13
CA LEU A 21 2.88 -11.68 3.22
C LEU A 21 4.26 -11.64 3.89
N ALA A 22 4.54 -10.60 4.68
CA ALA A 22 5.77 -10.51 5.45
C ALA A 22 5.88 -11.61 6.52
N ALA A 23 4.80 -11.90 7.24
CA ALA A 23 4.75 -12.98 8.21
C ALA A 23 4.94 -14.36 7.55
N GLN A 24 4.37 -14.54 6.35
CA GLN A 24 4.57 -15.73 5.53
C GLN A 24 6.04 -15.87 5.12
N LEU A 25 6.67 -14.79 4.64
CA LEU A 25 8.09 -14.78 4.29
C LEU A 25 9.01 -15.07 5.48
N ARG A 26 8.65 -14.57 6.66
CA ARG A 26 9.39 -14.85 7.91
C ARG A 26 9.28 -16.33 8.30
N SER A 27 8.15 -16.97 8.02
CA SER A 27 7.91 -18.39 8.32
C SER A 27 8.52 -19.31 7.26
N ASP A 28 8.44 -18.92 5.99
CA ASP A 28 8.93 -19.65 4.84
C ASP A 28 9.78 -18.73 3.92
N PRO A 29 11.11 -18.70 4.11
CA PRO A 29 11.99 -17.87 3.29
C PRO A 29 12.11 -18.37 1.84
N SER A 30 11.69 -19.60 1.55
CA SER A 30 11.69 -20.17 0.20
C SER A 30 10.53 -19.63 -0.65
N ALA A 31 9.42 -19.22 -0.04
CA ALA A 31 8.27 -18.59 -0.67
C ALA A 31 8.50 -17.12 -1.07
N ARG A 32 9.73 -16.60 -0.91
CA ARG A 32 10.09 -15.21 -1.19
C ARG A 32 9.66 -14.70 -2.55
N ASP A 33 9.94 -15.45 -3.60
CA ASP A 33 9.65 -15.04 -4.96
C ASP A 33 8.13 -14.85 -5.16
N ALA A 34 7.35 -15.80 -4.63
CA ALA A 34 5.89 -15.74 -4.64
C ALA A 34 5.37 -14.57 -3.79
N VAL A 35 5.93 -14.36 -2.59
CA VAL A 35 5.56 -13.24 -1.71
C VAL A 35 5.82 -11.90 -2.40
N VAL A 36 7.01 -11.72 -3.02
CA VAL A 36 7.34 -10.49 -3.72
C VAL A 36 6.40 -10.28 -4.91
N ALA A 37 6.09 -11.32 -5.68
CA ALA A 37 5.13 -11.23 -6.77
C ALA A 37 3.73 -10.80 -6.29
N ASP A 38 3.25 -11.35 -5.16
CA ASP A 38 1.96 -10.97 -4.56
C ASP A 38 1.98 -9.51 -4.05
N VAL A 39 3.09 -9.08 -3.43
CA VAL A 39 3.31 -7.67 -3.02
C VAL A 39 3.22 -6.74 -4.22
N VAL A 40 3.93 -7.05 -5.30
CA VAL A 40 3.93 -6.24 -6.53
C VAL A 40 2.53 -6.20 -7.15
N ALA A 41 1.82 -7.33 -7.18
CA ALA A 41 0.46 -7.40 -7.69
C ALA A 41 -0.50 -6.50 -6.90
N GLU A 42 -0.46 -6.55 -5.56
CA GLU A 42 -1.28 -5.69 -4.70
C GLU A 42 -0.97 -4.21 -4.92
N LEU A 43 0.32 -3.84 -4.97
CA LEU A 43 0.71 -2.45 -5.18
C LEU A 43 0.27 -1.95 -6.56
N ARG A 44 0.31 -2.80 -7.59
CA ARG A 44 -0.22 -2.46 -8.91
C ARG A 44 -1.74 -2.37 -8.93
N GLU A 45 -2.45 -3.20 -8.18
CA GLU A 45 -3.91 -3.11 -8.05
C GLU A 45 -4.31 -1.80 -7.36
N LEU A 46 -3.67 -1.46 -6.24
CA LEU A 46 -3.90 -0.19 -5.54
C LEU A 46 -3.53 1.02 -6.39
N ALA A 47 -2.52 0.86 -7.25
CA ALA A 47 -2.08 1.86 -8.21
C ALA A 47 -2.84 1.84 -9.54
N ALA A 48 -3.80 0.93 -9.78
CA ALA A 48 -4.37 0.69 -11.12
C ALA A 48 -4.97 1.95 -11.75
N ASP A 49 -5.55 2.83 -10.92
CA ASP A 49 -6.20 4.06 -11.35
C ASP A 49 -5.20 5.21 -11.58
N ARG A 50 -4.02 5.20 -10.93
CA ARG A 50 -2.94 6.23 -11.01
C ARG A 50 -3.40 7.70 -10.98
N VAL A 51 -4.54 8.00 -10.37
CA VAL A 51 -5.15 9.33 -10.39
C VAL A 51 -4.60 10.24 -9.31
N SER A 52 -4.03 9.68 -8.23
CA SER A 52 -3.41 10.43 -7.14
C SER A 52 -1.90 10.24 -7.05
N ALA A 53 -1.20 11.22 -6.48
CA ALA A 53 0.24 11.14 -6.21
C ALA A 53 0.61 9.89 -5.38
N THR A 54 -0.28 9.45 -4.48
CA THR A 54 -0.11 8.21 -3.73
C THR A 54 -0.17 6.99 -4.62
N GLN A 55 -1.12 6.90 -5.55
CA GLN A 55 -1.22 5.78 -6.49
C GLN A 55 0.01 5.71 -7.41
N VAL A 56 0.53 6.85 -7.85
CA VAL A 56 1.80 6.91 -8.59
C VAL A 56 2.96 6.41 -7.73
N ALA A 57 3.04 6.80 -6.46
CA ALA A 57 4.05 6.30 -5.53
C ALA A 57 3.93 4.79 -5.28
N LEU A 58 2.72 4.24 -5.25
CA LEU A 58 2.48 2.80 -5.13
C LEU A 58 2.95 2.02 -6.35
N GLY A 59 2.72 2.55 -7.56
CA GLY A 59 3.27 1.99 -8.78
C GLY A 59 4.80 1.93 -8.73
N ASN A 60 5.44 3.05 -8.39
CA ASN A 60 6.91 3.10 -8.26
C ASN A 60 7.45 2.16 -7.17
N ALA A 61 6.71 1.99 -6.07
CA ALA A 61 7.05 1.01 -5.04
C ALA A 61 6.95 -0.42 -5.59
N ALA A 62 5.89 -0.74 -6.35
CA ALA A 62 5.74 -2.04 -7.01
C ALA A 62 6.93 -2.34 -7.93
N ASP A 63 7.32 -1.40 -8.78
CA ASP A 63 8.48 -1.54 -9.66
C ASP A 63 9.78 -1.71 -8.86
N THR A 64 9.92 -1.01 -7.73
CA THR A 64 11.05 -1.19 -6.80
C THR A 64 11.07 -2.59 -6.20
N PHE A 65 9.92 -3.11 -5.74
CA PHE A 65 9.81 -4.47 -5.19
C PHE A 65 10.10 -5.54 -6.26
N GLU A 66 9.67 -5.32 -7.50
CA GLU A 66 9.91 -6.22 -8.64
C GLU A 66 11.40 -6.35 -8.98
N VAL A 67 12.15 -5.24 -8.98
CA VAL A 67 13.59 -5.25 -9.28
C VAL A 67 14.47 -5.54 -8.05
N ASN A 68 13.93 -5.38 -6.83
CA ASN A 68 14.70 -5.53 -5.61
C ASN A 68 14.78 -7.00 -5.19
N THR A 69 15.90 -7.63 -5.48
CA THR A 69 16.22 -9.00 -5.04
C THR A 69 16.63 -9.10 -3.57
N ALA A 70 16.58 -8.01 -2.79
CA ALA A 70 16.92 -7.92 -1.38
C ALA A 70 15.70 -7.62 -0.47
N VAL A 71 14.46 -7.84 -0.95
CA VAL A 71 13.25 -7.75 -0.11
C VAL A 71 13.33 -8.70 1.09
N THR A 72 13.30 -8.12 2.30
CA THR A 72 13.19 -8.82 3.58
C THR A 72 11.77 -8.69 4.13
N PRO A 73 11.32 -9.60 5.02
CA PRO A 73 10.05 -9.44 5.70
C PRO A 73 9.94 -8.09 6.42
N GLU A 74 11.03 -7.61 7.02
CA GLU A 74 11.05 -6.31 7.71
C GLU A 74 10.82 -5.14 6.74
N SER A 75 11.34 -5.24 5.52
CA SER A 75 11.12 -4.22 4.47
C SER A 75 9.65 -4.16 4.05
N ILE A 76 8.99 -5.32 3.99
CA ILE A 76 7.56 -5.41 3.68
C ILE A 76 6.72 -4.89 4.86
N GLU A 77 7.09 -5.25 6.11
CA GLU A 77 6.43 -4.76 7.34
C GLU A 77 6.52 -3.22 7.45
N ASP A 78 7.70 -2.65 7.26
CA ASP A 78 7.92 -1.19 7.30
C ASP A 78 7.11 -0.49 6.20
N PHE A 79 7.07 -1.07 4.99
CA PHE A 79 6.25 -0.55 3.90
C PHE A 79 4.76 -0.60 4.23
N ALA A 80 4.27 -1.71 4.78
CA ALA A 80 2.89 -1.86 5.22
C ALA A 80 2.50 -0.81 6.27
N GLN A 81 3.37 -0.57 7.25
CA GLN A 81 3.15 0.45 8.28
C GLN A 81 3.11 1.86 7.70
N ARG A 82 4.00 2.17 6.75
CA ARG A 82 3.96 3.46 6.02
C ARG A 82 2.67 3.60 5.22
N LEU A 83 2.25 2.54 4.53
CA LEU A 83 1.02 2.54 3.73
C LEU A 83 -0.21 2.82 4.61
N ARG A 84 -0.29 2.16 5.76
CA ARG A 84 -1.34 2.38 6.76
C ARG A 84 -1.28 3.79 7.34
N SER A 85 -0.10 4.30 7.65
CA SER A 85 0.08 5.68 8.11
C SER A 85 -0.35 6.71 7.06
N VAL A 86 -0.13 6.44 5.77
CA VAL A 86 -0.63 7.30 4.68
C VAL A 86 -2.15 7.24 4.62
N ALA A 87 -2.76 6.06 4.75
CA ALA A 87 -4.21 5.91 4.80
C ALA A 87 -4.82 6.69 5.98
N ASP A 88 -4.27 6.53 7.20
CA ASP A 88 -4.73 7.23 8.40
C ASP A 88 -4.50 8.74 8.36
N ASN A 89 -3.35 9.21 7.84
CA ASN A 89 -3.11 10.65 7.68
C ASN A 89 -4.03 11.28 6.63
N GLN A 90 -4.36 10.55 5.55
CA GLN A 90 -5.30 11.07 4.56
C GLN A 90 -6.74 11.03 5.07
N ASP A 91 -7.13 10.02 5.83
CA ASP A 91 -8.42 9.98 6.52
C ASP A 91 -8.56 11.19 7.47
N ALA A 92 -7.51 11.48 8.24
CA ALA A 92 -7.45 12.67 9.09
C ALA A 92 -7.50 13.98 8.29
N ALA A 93 -6.83 14.07 7.15
CA ALA A 93 -6.85 15.25 6.27
C ALA A 93 -8.22 15.45 5.60
N ILE A 94 -8.89 14.37 5.18
CA ILE A 94 -10.25 14.40 4.63
C ILE A 94 -11.26 14.81 5.72
N ALA A 95 -11.16 14.21 6.91
CA ALA A 95 -12.02 14.54 8.04
C ALA A 95 -11.88 16.00 8.48
N SER A 96 -10.64 16.52 8.53
CA SER A 96 -10.39 17.90 8.89
C SER A 96 -10.74 18.90 7.78
N ALA A 97 -10.64 18.51 6.50
CA ALA A 97 -11.19 19.29 5.39
C ALA A 97 -12.73 19.35 5.45
N HIS A 98 -13.40 18.22 5.67
CA HIS A 98 -14.87 18.17 5.82
C HIS A 98 -15.38 19.01 7.00
N ALA A 99 -14.67 18.98 8.14
CA ALA A 99 -15.01 19.78 9.31
C ALA A 99 -14.87 21.30 9.05
N ARG A 100 -14.03 21.70 8.10
CA ARG A 100 -13.78 23.11 7.77
C ARG A 100 -14.73 23.69 6.71
N PHE A 101 -15.47 22.84 6.00
CA PHE A 101 -16.44 23.25 4.97
C PHE A 101 -17.91 23.03 5.37
N THR A 102 -18.18 22.55 6.58
CA THR A 102 -19.54 22.49 7.13
C THR A 102 -19.83 23.81 7.85
N PHE A 103 -20.55 24.73 7.20
CA PHE A 103 -21.11 25.96 7.78
C PHE A 103 -22.62 25.82 7.96
#